data_AF-A0A963C2A3-F1
#
_entry.id   AF-A0A963C2A3-F1
#
_cell.length_a   1.000
_cell.length_b   1.000
_cell.length_c   1.000
_cell.angle_alpha   90.00
_cell.angle_beta   90.00
_cell.angle_gamma   90.00
#
_symmetry.space_group_name_H-M   'P 1'
#
loop_
_entity.id
_entity.type
_entity.pdbx_description
1 polymer ?
#
loop_
_entity_poly.entity_id
_entity_poly.type
_entity_poly.pdbx_seq_one_letter_code
_entity_poly.pdbx_strand_id
1 'polypeptide(L)'
;LAPLHALTLGFFASAVVGMVTRVTLGHSGRPLSADTAVWAIFWGMQGVAGVRLAAEFVQLSGAANLSFLAALGWLAVFGFWYAKFAPIYVQPRPDGRPG
;
A
#
# COMPACT_ATOMS: atom_id res chain seq x y z
N LEU A 1 -19.21 9.19 5.49
CA LEU A 1 -17.94 9.22 6.25
C LEU A 1 -16.73 9.50 5.34
N ALA A 2 -16.92 10.19 4.20
CA ALA A 2 -15.91 10.29 3.15
C ALA A 2 -14.61 10.97 3.60
N PRO A 3 -14.66 12.08 4.37
CA PRO A 3 -13.44 12.69 4.91
C PRO A 3 -12.61 11.73 5.76
N LEU A 4 -13.26 10.85 6.53
CA LEU A 4 -12.58 9.86 7.35
C LEU A 4 -11.86 8.82 6.48
N HIS A 5 -12.51 8.29 5.43
CA HIS A 5 -11.88 7.34 4.52
C HIS A 5 -10.77 7.99 3.68
N ALA A 6 -10.92 9.25 3.27
CA ALA A 6 -9.85 9.98 2.59
C ALA A 6 -8.60 10.11 3.47
N LEU A 7 -8.78 10.49 4.74
CA LEU A 7 -7.66 10.64 5.68
C LEU A 7 -7.04 9.29 6.05
N THR A 8 -7.84 8.29 6.40
CA THR A 8 -7.33 7.00 6.89
C THR A 8 -6.77 6.13 5.76
N LEU A 9 -7.55 5.89 4.72
CA LEU A 9 -7.20 5.00 3.61
C LEU A 9 -6.30 5.68 2.59
N GLY A 10 -6.55 6.96 2.29
CA GLY A 10 -5.78 7.71 1.30
C GLY A 10 -4.48 8.26 1.87
N PHE A 11 -4.54 9.01 2.97
CA PHE A 11 -3.35 9.66 3.52
C PHE A 11 -2.55 8.75 4.48
N PHE A 12 -3.16 8.31 5.58
CA PHE A 12 -2.43 7.58 6.63
C PHE A 12 -1.90 6.23 6.15
N ALA A 13 -2.71 5.44 5.45
CA ALA A 13 -2.25 4.14 4.96
C ALA A 13 -1.08 4.29 3.96
N SER A 14 -1.18 5.22 3.01
CA SER A 14 -0.08 5.52 2.07
C SER A 14 1.17 6.05 2.78
N ALA A 15 1.00 6.92 3.78
CA ALA A 15 2.11 7.47 4.57
C ALA A 15 2.83 6.37 5.36
N VAL A 16 2.10 5.46 6.01
CA VAL A 16 2.67 4.32 6.74
C VAL A 16 3.38 3.37 5.79
N VAL A 17 2.77 3.01 4.65
CA VAL A 17 3.40 2.16 3.63
C VAL A 17 4.71 2.79 3.14
N GLY A 18 4.72 4.09 2.87
CA GLY A 18 5.93 4.81 2.48
C GLY A 18 7.00 4.86 3.58
N MET A 19 6.59 5.17 4.82
CA MET A 19 7.48 5.20 5.97
C MET A 19 8.13 3.83 6.22
N VAL A 20 7.34 2.77 6.30
CA VAL A 20 7.83 1.41 6.56
C VAL A 20 8.74 0.95 5.41
N THR A 21 8.37 1.22 4.16
CA THR A 21 9.22 0.92 2.99
C THR A 21 10.59 1.60 3.11
N ARG A 22 10.61 2.90 3.42
CA ARG A 22 11.86 3.67 3.55
C ARG A 22 12.73 3.17 4.69
N VAL A 23 12.15 2.93 5.87
CA VAL A 23 12.85 2.39 7.05
C VAL A 23 13.42 1.01 6.74
N THR A 24 12.63 0.14 6.09
CA THR A 24 13.05 -1.22 5.71
C THR A 24 14.23 -1.20 4.75
N LEU A 25 14.19 -0.38 3.70
CA LEU A 25 15.30 -0.27 2.76
C LEU A 25 16.53 0.35 3.41
N GLY A 26 16.36 1.42 4.20
CA GLY A 26 17.46 2.14 4.84
C GLY A 26 18.24 1.30 5.85
N HIS A 27 17.56 0.54 6.69
CA HIS A 27 18.25 -0.30 7.69
C HIS A 27 18.77 -1.62 7.13
N SER A 28 18.19 -2.10 6.02
CA SER A 28 18.63 -3.35 5.38
C SER A 28 19.77 -3.17 4.36
N GLY A 29 20.36 -1.98 4.29
CA GLY A 29 21.48 -1.66 3.38
C GLY A 29 21.11 -1.72 1.90
N ARG A 30 19.81 -1.72 1.57
CA ARG A 30 19.31 -1.78 0.19
C ARG A 30 19.12 -0.35 -0.35
N PRO A 31 19.20 -0.13 -1.68
CA PRO A 31 19.00 1.19 -2.26
C PRO A 31 17.64 1.80 -1.90
N LEU A 32 17.62 3.04 -1.42
CA LEU A 32 16.40 3.81 -1.20
C LEU A 32 15.88 4.37 -2.53
N SER A 33 15.40 3.50 -3.40
CA SER A 33 14.84 3.88 -4.70
C SER A 33 13.39 3.40 -4.82
N ALA A 34 12.52 4.27 -5.33
CA ALA A 34 11.17 3.90 -5.71
C ALA A 34 11.19 3.30 -7.13
N ASP A 35 11.27 1.98 -7.20
CA ASP A 35 11.14 1.26 -8.45
C ASP A 35 9.69 1.30 -8.99
N THR A 36 9.48 0.77 -10.19
CA THR A 36 8.16 0.72 -10.83
C THR A 36 7.12 0.02 -9.94
N ALA A 37 7.53 -0.99 -9.17
CA ALA A 37 6.62 -1.71 -8.27
C ALA A 37 6.18 -0.84 -7.08
N VAL A 38 7.10 -0.06 -6.49
CA VAL A 38 6.76 0.91 -5.45
C VAL A 38 5.79 1.96 -5.98
N TRP A 39 6.04 2.51 -7.16
CA TRP A 39 5.10 3.45 -7.78
C TRP A 39 3.73 2.84 -8.05
N ALA A 40 3.68 1.60 -8.53
CA ALA A 40 2.42 0.88 -8.74
C ALA A 40 1.65 0.68 -7.43
N ILE A 41 2.33 0.40 -6.31
CA ILE A 41 1.71 0.30 -4.99
C ILE A 41 1.09 1.63 -4.58
N PHE A 42 1.81 2.75 -4.70
CA PHE A 42 1.29 4.07 -4.35
C PHE A 42 0.09 4.47 -5.21
N TRP A 43 0.18 4.30 -6.54
CA TRP A 43 -0.97 4.56 -7.41
C TRP A 43 -2.15 3.64 -7.13
N GLY A 44 -1.88 2.36 -6.81
CA GLY A 44 -2.88 1.40 -6.38
C GLY A 44 -3.60 1.85 -5.10
N MET A 45 -2.85 2.28 -4.07
CA MET A 45 -3.41 2.80 -2.82
C MET A 45 -4.33 4.01 -3.07
N GLN A 46 -3.89 4.95 -3.91
CA GLN A 46 -4.72 6.11 -4.27
C GLN A 46 -5.96 5.72 -5.08
N GLY A 47 -5.85 4.75 -5.99
CA GLY A 47 -6.98 4.21 -6.74
C GLY A 47 -8.01 3.57 -5.81
N VAL A 48 -7.56 2.77 -4.84
CA VAL A 48 -8.41 2.14 -3.82
C VAL A 48 -9.10 3.19 -2.96
N ALA A 49 -8.39 4.25 -2.54
CA ALA A 49 -8.99 5.38 -1.84
C ALA A 49 -10.06 6.08 -2.69
N GLY A 50 -9.80 6.29 -3.99
CA GLY A 50 -10.77 6.85 -4.93
C GLY A 50 -12.04 6.00 -5.05
N VAL A 51 -11.90 4.68 -5.24
CA VAL A 51 -13.04 3.75 -5.29
C VAL A 51 -13.81 3.76 -3.96
N ARG A 52 -13.11 3.79 -2.83
CA ARG A 52 -13.74 3.85 -1.51
C ARG A 52 -14.54 5.13 -1.31
N LEU A 53 -14.05 6.27 -1.79
CA LEU A 53 -14.76 7.54 -1.74
C LEU A 53 -15.96 7.54 -2.69
N ALA A 54 -15.81 7.01 -3.90
CA ALA A 54 -16.91 6.86 -4.86
C ALA A 54 -18.06 6.02 -4.29
N ALA A 55 -17.76 5.00 -3.50
CA ALA A 55 -18.76 4.17 -2.81
C ALA A 55 -19.68 4.95 -1.84
N GLU A 56 -19.28 6.15 -1.41
CA GLU A 56 -20.14 6.99 -0.57
C GLU A 56 -21.18 7.78 -1.36
N PHE A 57 -20.93 8.01 -2.64
CA PHE A 57 -21.82 8.77 -3.52
C PHE A 57 -22.61 7.87 -4.46
N VAL A 58 -22.06 6.71 -4.82
CA VAL A 58 -22.64 5.76 -5.76
C VAL A 58 -22.86 4.42 -5.06
N GLN A 59 -24.13 4.03 -4.91
CA GLN A 59 -24.51 2.76 -4.31
C GLN A 59 -24.83 1.72 -5.38
N LEU A 60 -23.86 0.82 -5.60
CA LEU A 60 -24.02 -0.37 -6.44
C LEU A 60 -24.16 -1.61 -5.56
N SER A 61 -24.89 -2.61 -6.04
CA SER A 61 -25.17 -3.86 -5.34
C SER A 61 -24.49 -5.07 -5.99
N GLY A 62 -24.48 -6.20 -5.28
CA GLY A 62 -23.88 -7.45 -5.76
C GLY A 62 -22.38 -7.32 -6.04
N ALA A 63 -21.92 -7.95 -7.12
CA ALA A 63 -20.50 -7.95 -7.52
C ALA A 63 -19.96 -6.56 -7.87
N ALA A 64 -20.83 -5.60 -8.20
CA ALA A 64 -20.44 -4.22 -8.52
C ALA A 64 -20.32 -3.32 -7.28
N ASN A 65 -20.55 -3.85 -6.07
CA ASN A 65 -20.48 -3.07 -4.85
C ASN A 65 -19.09 -2.43 -4.66
N LEU A 66 -19.04 -1.10 -4.71
CA LEU A 66 -17.78 -0.35 -4.68
C LEU A 66 -17.03 -0.49 -3.36
N SER A 67 -17.71 -0.70 -2.23
CA SER A 67 -17.05 -0.93 -0.94
C SER A 67 -16.37 -2.30 -0.90
N PHE A 68 -17.03 -3.32 -1.46
CA PHE A 68 -16.43 -4.65 -1.62
C PHE A 68 -15.22 -4.62 -2.57
N LEU A 69 -15.35 -3.94 -3.72
CA LEU A 69 -14.25 -3.77 -4.67
C LEU A 69 -13.08 -2.97 -4.07
N ALA A 70 -13.35 -1.92 -3.29
CA ALA A 70 -12.31 -1.20 -2.57
C ALA A 70 -11.59 -2.09 -1.56
N ALA A 71 -12.30 -2.95 -0.84
CA ALA A 71 -11.68 -3.90 0.10
C ALA A 71 -10.79 -4.92 -0.62
N LEU A 72 -11.25 -5.48 -1.74
CA LEU A 72 -10.44 -6.38 -2.57
C LEU A 72 -9.19 -5.68 -3.15
N GLY A 73 -9.37 -4.47 -3.67
CA GLY A 73 -8.26 -3.67 -4.19
C GLY A 73 -7.24 -3.35 -3.09
N TRP A 74 -7.71 -3.01 -1.89
CA TRP A 74 -6.84 -2.77 -0.74
C TRP A 74 -6.01 -4.01 -0.39
N LEU A 75 -6.66 -5.19 -0.29
CA LEU A 75 -5.97 -6.46 -0.03
C LEU A 75 -4.96 -6.81 -1.11
N ALA A 76 -5.29 -6.57 -2.39
CA ALA A 76 -4.39 -6.83 -3.49
C ALA A 76 -3.14 -5.94 -3.45
N VAL A 77 -3.33 -4.62 -3.27
CA VAL A 77 -2.22 -3.66 -3.23
C VAL A 77 -1.34 -3.87 -2.00
N PHE A 78 -1.95 -4.00 -0.82
CA PHE A 78 -1.22 -4.24 0.41
C PHE A 78 -0.56 -5.62 0.41
N GLY A 79 -1.23 -6.66 -0.10
CA GLY A 79 -0.67 -8.00 -0.24
C GLY A 79 0.54 -8.04 -1.18
N PHE A 80 0.49 -7.30 -2.29
CA PHE A 80 1.64 -7.14 -3.18
C PHE A 80 2.81 -6.40 -2.52
N TRP A 81 2.52 -5.32 -1.79
CA TRP A 81 3.53 -4.65 -0.96
C TRP A 81 4.15 -5.60 0.07
N TYR A 82 3.33 -6.32 0.81
CA TYR A 82 3.78 -7.29 1.81
C TYR A 82 4.68 -8.37 1.19
N ALA A 83 4.24 -8.99 0.09
CA ALA A 83 5.02 -10.03 -0.58
C ALA A 83 6.40 -9.54 -1.07
N LYS A 84 6.51 -8.26 -1.46
CA LYS A 84 7.77 -7.66 -1.90
C LYS A 84 8.71 -7.32 -0.74
N PHE A 85 8.19 -6.75 0.36
CA PHE A 85 9.03 -6.21 1.43
C PHE A 85 9.21 -7.15 2.62
N ALA A 86 8.27 -8.04 2.91
CA ALA A 86 8.38 -8.99 4.03
C ALA A 86 9.61 -9.92 3.93
N PRO A 87 10.03 -10.42 2.74
CA PRO A 87 11.21 -11.27 2.64
C PRO A 87 12.53 -10.58 3.06
N ILE A 88 12.57 -9.24 3.04
CA ILE A 88 13.78 -8.49 3.41
C ILE A 88 14.15 -8.74 4.88
N TYR A 89 13.18 -8.96 5.77
CA TYR A 89 13.41 -9.15 7.20
C TYR A 89 14.05 -10.50 7.55
N VAL A 90 14.06 -11.45 6.62
CA VAL A 90 14.66 -12.79 6.82
C VAL A 90 15.88 -13.01 5.93
N GLN A 91 16.23 -12.05 5.09
CA GLN A 91 17.37 -12.13 4.19
C GLN A 91 18.56 -11.39 4.79
N PRO A 92 19.78 -11.96 4.70
CA PRO A 92 20.99 -11.25 5.03
C PRO A 92 21.10 -9.94 4.24
N ARG A 93 21.72 -8.93 4.84
CA ARG A 93 21.99 -7.68 4.15
C ARG A 93 22.95 -7.89 2.97
N PRO A 94 22.67 -7.27 1.80
CA PRO A 94 23.59 -7.31 0.67
C PRO A 94 24.96 -6.68 0.95
N ASP A 95 25.07 -5.80 1.94
CA ASP A 95 26.31 -5.11 2.32
C ASP A 95 27.20 -5.89 3.31
N GLY A 96 26.77 -7.08 3.74
CA GLY A 96 27.52 -7.96 4.64
C GLY A 96 27.66 -7.46 6.08
N ARG A 97 26.98 -6.39 6.47
CA ARG A 97 26.99 -5.88 7.85
C ARG A 97 26.04 -6.68 8.74
N PRO A 98 26.23 -6.66 10.08
CA PRO A 98 25.28 -7.26 11.01
C PRO A 98 23.87 -6.66 10.85
N GLY A 99 22.85 -7.52 10.90
CA GLY A 99 21.44 -7.17 10.68
C GLY A 99 20.80 -8.15 9.72
#